data_AF-A0A959HZY7-F1
#
_entry.id   AF-A0A959HZY7-F1
#
_cell.length_a   1.000
_cell.length_b   1.000
_cell.length_c   1.000
_cell.angle_alpha   90.00
_cell.angle_beta   90.00
_cell.angle_gamma   90.00
#
_symmetry.space_group_name_H-M   'P 1'
#
loop_
_entity.id
_entity.type
_entity.pdbx_description
1 polymer ?
#
loop_
_entity_poly.entity_id
_entity_poly.type
_entity_poly.pdbx_seq_one_letter_code
_entity_poly.pdbx_strand_id
1 'polypeptide(L)' 'RLQYQDENFETHEKTFSGVNARVIQHEYDHIEGVLFVEKLKPIKKRLVQRKLENIKKGKVSVDYKMKFAGR' A
#
# COMPACT_ATOMS: atom_id res chain seq x y z
N ARG A 1 -18.82 4.58 1.81
CA ARG A 1 -19.64 4.54 0.57
C ARG A 1 -18.70 4.89 -0.57
N LEU A 2 -18.63 4.05 -1.60
CA LEU A 2 -17.77 4.19 -2.77
C LEU A 2 -18.65 4.07 -4.01
N GLN A 3 -18.41 4.94 -4.99
CA GLN A 3 -18.95 4.83 -6.33
C GLN A 3 -17.83 4.44 -7.28
N TYR A 4 -18.06 3.44 -8.12
CA TYR A 4 -17.07 2.98 -9.10
C TYR A 4 -17.77 2.42 -10.34
N GLN A 5 -17.05 2.36 -11.46
CA GLN A 5 -17.50 1.66 -12.66
C GLN A 5 -16.81 0.29 -12.72
N ASP A 6 -17.56 -0.72 -13.15
CA ASP A 6 -17.00 -2.04 -13.44
C ASP A 6 -16.44 -2.12 -14.87
N GLU A 7 -15.99 -3.31 -15.27
CA GLU A 7 -15.48 -3.58 -16.62
C GLU A 7 -16.47 -3.34 -17.77
N ASN A 8 -17.77 -3.29 -17.48
CA ASN A 8 -18.83 -3.04 -18.45
C ASN A 8 -19.30 -1.58 -18.42
N PHE A 9 -18.61 -0.70 -17.69
CA PHE A 9 -18.97 0.71 -17.46
C PHE A 9 -20.29 0.90 -16.71
N GLU A 10 -20.76 -0.13 -16.01
CA GLU A 10 -21.93 0.00 -15.14
C GLU A 10 -21.52 0.67 -13.82
N THR A 11 -22.33 1.64 -13.38
CA THR A 11 -22.04 2.41 -12.17
C THR A 11 -22.57 1.68 -10.95
N HIS A 12 -21.66 1.34 -10.05
CA HIS A 12 -21.97 0.69 -8.78
C HIS A 12 -21.78 1.65 -7.62
N GLU A 13 -22.64 1.51 -6.63
CA GLU A 13 -22.54 2.26 -5.39
C GLU A 13 -22.67 1.32 -4.19
N LYS A 14 -21.60 1.22 -3.40
CA LYS A 14 -21.53 0.22 -2.33
C LYS A 14 -20.79 0.74 -1.11
N THR A 15 -21.19 0.24 0.05
CA THR A 15 -20.44 0.46 1.30
C THR A 15 -19.64 -0.79 1.63
N PHE A 16 -18.34 -0.61 1.81
CA PHE A 16 -17.41 -1.64 2.21
C PHE A 16 -17.00 -1.41 3.67
N SER A 17 -16.69 -2.50 4.38
CA SER A 17 -16.22 -2.46 5.76
C SER A 17 -15.03 -3.43 5.95
N GLY A 18 -14.38 -3.34 7.10
CA GLY A 18 -13.29 -4.25 7.48
C GLY A 18 -12.09 -4.20 6.52
N VAL A 19 -11.57 -5.38 6.19
CA VAL A 19 -10.36 -5.52 5.35
C VAL A 19 -10.60 -5.00 3.95
N ASN A 20 -11.78 -5.26 3.35
CA ASN A 20 -12.10 -4.80 2.00
C ASN A 20 -12.08 -3.28 1.90
N ALA A 21 -12.64 -2.59 2.89
CA ALA A 21 -12.57 -1.13 2.94
C ALA A 21 -11.12 -0.62 3.01
N ARG A 22 -10.24 -1.30 3.77
CA ARG A 22 -8.82 -0.91 3.89
C ARG A 22 -8.07 -1.11 2.58
N VAL A 23 -8.25 -2.25 1.92
CA VAL A 23 -7.57 -2.55 0.65
C VAL A 23 -7.99 -1.55 -0.41
N ILE A 24 -9.30 -1.29 -0.56
CA ILE A 24 -9.81 -0.30 -1.51
C ILE A 24 -9.19 1.09 -1.26
N GLN A 25 -9.16 1.55 -0.01
CA GLN A 25 -8.54 2.83 0.32
C GLN A 25 -7.04 2.86 0.01
N HIS A 26 -6.33 1.75 0.23
CA HIS A 26 -4.92 1.64 -0.09
C HIS A 26 -4.65 1.74 -1.60
N GLU A 27 -5.42 1.04 -2.42
CA GLU A 27 -5.28 1.13 -3.88
C GLU A 27 -5.67 2.51 -4.40
N TYR A 28 -6.70 3.12 -3.81
CA TYR A 28 -7.09 4.50 -4.14
C TYR A 28 -5.97 5.50 -3.82
N ASP A 29 -5.32 5.38 -2.65
CA ASP A 29 -4.19 6.24 -2.29
C ASP A 29 -3.05 6.17 -3.34
N HIS A 30 -2.79 4.99 -3.92
CA HIS A 30 -1.77 4.84 -4.96
C HIS A 30 -2.12 5.58 -6.26
N ILE A 31 -3.41 5.69 -6.60
CA ILE A 31 -3.86 6.49 -7.77
C ILE A 31 -3.51 7.97 -7.57
N GLU A 32 -3.59 8.44 -6.33
CA GLU A 32 -3.22 9.80 -5.93
C GLU A 32 -1.70 9.95 -5.66
N GLY A 33 -0.92 8.89 -5.83
CA GLY A 33 0.53 8.88 -5.55
C GLY A 33 0.88 8.93 -4.06
N VAL A 34 -0.09 8.65 -3.17
CA VAL A 34 0.10 8.67 -1.72
C VAL A 34 0.49 7.28 -1.22
N LEU A 35 1.64 7.18 -0.54
CA LEU A 35 2.05 5.94 0.11
C LEU A 35 1.59 5.91 1.57
N PHE A 36 1.24 4.72 2.07
CA PHE A 36 0.79 4.56 3.46
C PHE A 36 1.82 5.08 4.49
N VAL A 37 3.12 5.04 4.16
CA VAL A 37 4.21 5.52 5.02
C VAL A 37 4.15 7.03 5.27
N GLU A 38 3.48 7.78 4.39
CA GLU A 38 3.29 9.23 4.51
C GLU A 38 2.17 9.57 5.50
N LYS A 39 1.21 8.66 5.67
CA LYS A 39 0.15 8.76 6.68
C LYS A 39 0.64 8.44 8.10
N LEU A 40 1.88 7.97 8.26
CA LEU A 40 2.46 7.67 9.57
C LEU A 40 2.93 8.93 10.29
N LYS A 41 2.66 9.02 11.59
CA LYS A 41 3.25 10.05 12.46
C LYS A 41 4.80 9.99 12.39
N PRO A 42 5.50 11.13 12.55
CA PRO A 42 6.96 11.22 12.37
C PRO A 42 7.76 10.16 13.14
N ILE A 43 7.36 9.85 14.38
CA ILE A 43 8.01 8.84 15.22
C ILE A 43 7.88 7.44 14.60
N LYS A 44 6.67 7.05 14.18
CA LYS A 44 6.44 5.74 13.56
C LYS A 44 7.18 5.62 12.22
N LYS A 45 7.22 6.69 11.43
CA LYS A 45 7.96 6.75 10.17
C LYS A 45 9.46 6.48 10.41
N ARG A 46 10.08 7.11 11.42
CA ARG A 46 11.47 6.86 11.80
C ARG A 46 11.73 5.41 12.23
N LEU A 47 10.82 4.82 13.00
CA LEU A 47 10.95 3.42 13.46
C LEU A 47 10.95 2.42 12.30
N VAL A 48 10.10 2.63 11.29
CA VAL A 48 10.02 1.70 10.14
C VAL A 48 11.09 1.97 9.08
N GLN A 49 11.65 3.18 9.03
CA GLN A 49 12.63 3.59 8.02
C GLN A 49 13.84 2.65 7.95
N ARG A 50 14.42 2.28 9.10
CA ARG A 50 15.57 1.34 9.15
C ARG A 50 15.23 -0.02 8.54
N LYS A 51 14.02 -0.53 8.81
CA LYS A 51 13.55 -1.81 8.26
C LYS A 51 13.36 -1.72 6.73
N LEU A 52 12.78 -0.63 6.25
CA LEU A 52 12.58 -0.38 4.82
C LEU A 52 13.93 -0.28 4.08
N GLU A 53 14.92 0.41 4.65
CA GLU A 53 16.26 0.50 4.08
C GLU A 53 16.97 -0.85 4.00
N ASN A 54 16.82 -1.71 5.02
CA ASN A 54 17.35 -3.07 4.98
C ASN A 54 16.71 -3.91 3.87
N ILE A 55 15.38 -3.81 3.71
CA ILE A 55 14.66 -4.48 2.61
C ILE A 55 15.17 -3.98 1.26
N LYS A 56 15.27 -2.66 1.08
CA LYS A 56 15.77 -2.05 -0.17
C LYS A 56 17.17 -2.55 -0.55
N LYS A 57 18.05 -2.74 0.44
CA LYS A 57 19.43 -3.23 0.26
C LYS A 57 19.54 -4.75 0.19
N GLY A 58 18.43 -5.50 0.27
CA GLY A 58 18.45 -6.95 0.29
C GLY A 58 19.03 -7.57 1.56
N LYS A 59 19.15 -6.80 2.65
CA LYS A 59 19.60 -7.27 3.96
C LYS A 59 18.43 -7.88 4.74
N VAL A 60 17.68 -8.78 4.09
CA VAL A 60 16.55 -9.48 4.68
C VAL A 60 16.59 -10.94 4.28
N SER A 61 16.27 -11.81 5.25
CA SER A 61 16.09 -13.24 5.01
C SER A 61 14.60 -13.48 4.81
N VAL A 62 14.23 -13.95 3.63
CA VAL A 62 12.86 -14.30 3.25
C VAL A 62 12.90 -15.56 2.38
N ASP A 63 11.88 -16.40 2.49
CA ASP A 63 11.82 -17.69 1.80
C ASP A 63 11.43 -17.57 0.32
N TYR A 64 11.05 -16.36 -0.12
CA TYR A 64 10.60 -16.08 -1.48
C TYR A 64 11.61 -15.22 -2.25
N LYS A 65 11.60 -15.35 -3.58
CA LYS A 65 12.50 -14.60 -4.47
C LYS A 65 12.13 -13.11 -4.45
N MET A 66 13.11 -12.25 -4.16
CA MET A 66 12.98 -10.80 -4.23
C MET A 66 13.92 -10.21 -5.27
N LYS A 67 13.49 -9.10 -5.89
CA LYS A 67 14.36 -8.24 -6.72
C LYS A 67 14.70 -6.98 -5.92
N PHE A 68 15.98 -6.63 -5.87
CA PHE A 68 16.47 -5.46 -5.13
C PHE A 68 17.09 -4.48 -6.13
N ALA A 69 16.83 -3.19 -5.96
CA ALA A 69 17.25 -2.13 -6.90
C ALA A 69 18.77 -1.93 -7.03
N GLY A 70 19.58 -2.62 -6.22
CA GLY A 70 21.04 -2.52 -6.20
C GLY A 70 21.78 -3.72 -6.83
N ARG A 71 21.08 -4.57 -7.59
CA ARG A 71 21.66 -5.64 -8.41
C ARG A 71 21.15 -5.56 -9.83
#